data_AF-A0A414M166-F1
#
_entry.id   AF-A0A414M166-F1
#
_cell.length_a   1.000
_cell.length_b   1.000
_cell.length_c   1.000
_cell.angle_alpha   90.00
_cell.angle_beta   90.00
_cell.angle_gamma   90.00
#
_symmetry.space_group_name_H-M   'P 1'
#
loop_
_entity.id
_entity.type
_entity.pdbx_description
1 polymer ?
#
loop_
_entity_poly.entity_id
_entity_poly.type
_entity_poly.pdbx_seq_one_letter_code
_entity_poly.pdbx_strand_id
1 'polypeptide(L)'
;MQQEHTICDFSDSNSWVILSPIEQSIRRKIESIGTPLKDWDINIYRGVLTGYNDAFIISTEKRDEILANCQTEGERQKTAELIRPILRGRDIKRYGYDWAGQWLIYIPWHFPYQFDESITGASEKAEKAFKEQYPAVYNHMLEYKEPLSKRNKAETGIRYEWYAMQRWGAKYWEDFSKPKIVWKIIGNQMAFAYDANNYVMNNACYI
;
A
#
# COMPACT_ATOMS: atom_id res chain seq x y z
N MET A 1 7.01 20.69 -42.47
CA MET A 1 6.69 19.74 -41.39
C MET A 1 7.32 18.41 -41.80
N GLN A 2 8.50 18.09 -41.29
CA GLN A 2 9.23 16.89 -41.70
C GLN A 2 8.70 15.72 -40.88
N GLN A 3 8.04 14.77 -41.53
CA GLN A 3 7.60 13.53 -40.89
C GLN A 3 8.79 12.58 -40.85
N GLU A 4 9.33 12.32 -39.65
CA GLU A 4 10.25 11.22 -39.45
C GLU A 4 9.46 9.91 -39.41
N HIS A 5 9.92 8.92 -40.17
CA HIS A 5 9.37 7.56 -40.15
C HIS A 5 10.46 6.59 -39.68
N THR A 6 10.07 5.59 -38.90
CA THR A 6 10.95 4.51 -38.46
C THR A 6 10.37 3.20 -38.95
N ILE A 7 11.16 2.41 -39.66
CA ILE A 7 10.78 1.07 -40.09
C ILE A 7 10.95 0.14 -38.88
N CYS A 8 9.85 -0.38 -38.36
CA CYS A 8 9.82 -1.41 -37.33
C CYS A 8 9.32 -2.72 -37.94
N ASP A 9 9.96 -3.83 -37.60
CA ASP A 9 9.52 -5.16 -37.99
C ASP A 9 8.76 -5.79 -36.81
N PHE A 10 7.62 -6.43 -37.11
CA PHE A 10 6.72 -7.04 -36.13
C PHE A 10 6.47 -8.52 -36.47
N SER A 11 7.43 -9.16 -37.13
CA SER A 11 7.33 -10.52 -37.64
C SER A 11 7.43 -11.62 -36.58
N ASP A 12 7.76 -11.28 -35.32
CA ASP A 12 7.90 -12.23 -34.22
C ASP A 12 6.70 -12.23 -33.27
N SER A 13 6.60 -13.24 -32.42
CA SER A 13 5.57 -13.34 -31.38
C SER A 13 5.91 -12.52 -30.12
N ASN A 14 6.97 -11.70 -30.17
CA ASN A 14 7.39 -10.89 -29.04
C ASN A 14 6.49 -9.65 -28.90
N SER A 15 6.55 -9.00 -27.73
CA SER A 15 5.80 -7.75 -27.51
C SER A 15 6.22 -6.69 -28.53
N TRP A 16 5.22 -6.06 -29.16
CA TRP A 16 5.46 -4.99 -30.12
C TRP A 16 6.08 -3.78 -29.45
N VAL A 17 7.20 -3.31 -29.99
CA VAL A 17 7.94 -2.17 -29.45
C VAL A 17 8.35 -1.25 -30.60
N ILE A 18 7.98 0.03 -30.48
CA ILE A 18 8.28 1.06 -31.47
C ILE A 18 9.50 1.83 -30.98
N LEU A 19 10.65 1.60 -31.63
CA LEU A 19 11.94 2.19 -31.28
C LEU A 19 12.72 2.48 -32.56
N SER A 20 13.54 3.52 -32.55
CA SER A 20 14.51 3.79 -33.61
C SER A 20 15.51 2.64 -33.77
N PRO A 21 16.19 2.50 -34.92
CA PRO A 21 17.16 1.42 -35.14
C PRO A 21 18.27 1.38 -34.08
N ILE A 22 18.70 2.55 -33.57
CA ILE A 22 19.72 2.67 -32.52
C ILE A 22 19.18 2.13 -31.20
N GLU A 23 17.99 2.55 -30.79
CA GLU A 23 17.35 2.08 -29.55
C GLU A 23 17.07 0.57 -29.58
N GLN A 24 16.63 0.02 -30.73
CA GLN A 24 16.48 -1.42 -30.91
C GLN A 24 17.82 -2.16 -30.75
N SER A 25 18.91 -1.62 -31.30
CA SER A 25 20.24 -2.21 -31.15
C SER A 25 20.71 -2.19 -29.69
N ILE A 26 20.47 -1.09 -28.97
CA ILE A 26 20.79 -0.97 -27.54
C ILE A 26 19.98 -1.99 -26.74
N ARG A 27 18.67 -2.08 -26.99
CA ARG A 27 17.78 -3.04 -26.34
C ARG A 27 18.26 -4.48 -26.53
N ARG A 28 18.54 -4.90 -27.77
CA ARG A 28 19.06 -6.25 -28.06
C ARG A 28 20.34 -6.57 -27.30
N LYS A 29 21.26 -5.60 -27.20
CA LYS A 29 22.51 -5.76 -26.44
C LYS A 29 22.25 -5.92 -24.93
N ILE A 30 21.30 -5.18 -24.37
CA ILE A 30 20.92 -5.30 -22.96
C ILE A 30 20.26 -6.66 -22.72
N GLU A 31 19.33 -7.07 -23.57
CA GLU A 31 18.60 -8.35 -23.47
C GLU A 31 19.51 -9.57 -23.70
N SER A 32 20.58 -9.45 -24.49
CA SER A 32 21.52 -10.57 -24.72
C SER A 32 22.49 -10.82 -23.57
N ILE A 33 22.65 -9.86 -22.65
CA ILE A 33 23.58 -9.95 -21.51
C ILE A 33 22.82 -10.03 -20.19
N GLY A 34 21.71 -9.29 -20.06
CA GLY A 34 20.97 -9.14 -18.81
C GLY A 34 19.91 -10.23 -18.60
N THR A 35 19.61 -10.50 -17.34
CA THR A 35 18.49 -11.36 -16.93
C THR A 35 17.20 -10.53 -16.85
N PRO A 36 16.12 -10.89 -17.56
CA PRO A 36 14.84 -10.19 -17.47
C PRO A 36 14.30 -10.19 -16.03
N LEU A 37 13.71 -9.08 -15.59
CA LEU A 37 13.24 -8.92 -14.19
C LEU A 37 12.29 -10.04 -13.73
N LYS A 38 11.48 -10.58 -14.65
CA LYS A 38 10.56 -11.71 -14.38
C LYS A 38 11.26 -13.02 -13.99
N ASP A 39 12.54 -13.16 -14.33
CA ASP A 39 13.35 -14.35 -14.10
C ASP A 39 14.26 -14.17 -12.86
N TRP A 40 14.18 -13.02 -12.18
CA TRP A 40 14.86 -12.80 -10.90
C TRP A 40 14.08 -13.46 -9.77
N ASP A 41 14.80 -13.97 -8.77
CA ASP A 41 14.21 -14.49 -7.53
C ASP A 41 13.81 -13.32 -6.60
N ILE A 42 12.80 -12.57 -7.03
CA ILE A 42 12.24 -11.44 -6.30
C ILE A 42 10.71 -11.51 -6.33
N ASN A 43 10.10 -10.94 -5.29
CA ASN A 43 8.67 -10.71 -5.25
C ASN A 43 8.39 -9.22 -5.38
N ILE A 44 7.33 -8.87 -6.11
CA ILE A 44 6.88 -7.48 -6.28
C ILE A 44 5.47 -7.39 -5.73
N TYR A 45 5.29 -6.61 -4.66
CA TYR A 45 4.03 -6.47 -3.97
C TYR A 45 3.49 -5.05 -4.04
N ARG A 46 2.18 -4.91 -4.16
CA ARG A 46 1.52 -3.59 -4.15
C ARG A 46 1.45 -3.07 -2.73
N GLY A 47 1.59 -1.75 -2.54
CA GLY A 47 1.27 -1.12 -1.26
C GLY A 47 -0.20 -1.29 -0.85
N VAL A 48 -0.51 -0.94 0.40
CA VAL A 48 -1.85 -1.12 0.97
C VAL A 48 -2.89 -0.22 0.29
N LEU A 49 -4.12 -0.71 0.21
CA LEU A 49 -5.28 0.04 -0.28
C LEU A 49 -6.24 0.30 0.88
N THR A 50 -6.31 1.55 1.32
CA THR A 50 -7.20 1.99 2.41
C THR A 50 -8.67 1.94 1.97
N GLY A 51 -8.96 2.37 0.74
CA GLY A 51 -10.31 2.54 0.21
C GLY A 51 -10.98 3.87 0.60
N TYR A 52 -10.41 4.61 1.56
CA TYR A 52 -10.84 5.96 1.94
C TYR A 52 -9.75 6.66 2.77
N ASN A 53 -8.86 7.42 2.12
CA ASN A 53 -7.63 7.92 2.77
C ASN A 53 -7.89 8.78 4.00
N ASP A 54 -8.94 9.61 4.01
CA ASP A 54 -9.19 10.59 5.08
C ASP A 54 -9.42 9.92 6.45
N ALA A 55 -9.92 8.68 6.48
CA ALA A 55 -10.11 7.93 7.72
C ALA A 55 -8.82 7.25 8.20
N PHE A 56 -7.99 6.76 7.28
CA PHE A 56 -6.86 5.88 7.60
C PHE A 56 -5.51 6.60 7.64
N ILE A 57 -5.32 7.67 6.85
CA ILE A 57 -4.08 8.44 6.77
C ILE A 57 -4.25 9.70 7.59
N ILE A 58 -3.57 9.74 8.74
CA ILE A 58 -3.70 10.82 9.73
C ILE A 58 -2.39 11.60 9.86
N SER A 59 -2.49 12.83 10.35
CA SER A 59 -1.32 13.64 10.70
C SER A 59 -0.71 13.18 12.03
N THR A 60 0.47 13.70 12.36
CA THR A 60 1.11 13.43 13.66
C THR A 60 0.25 13.96 14.81
N GLU A 61 -0.36 15.13 14.65
CA GLU A 61 -1.22 15.74 15.66
C GLU A 61 -2.45 14.86 15.95
N LYS A 62 -3.10 14.33 14.90
CA LYS A 62 -4.26 13.43 15.07
C LYS A 62 -3.85 12.08 15.66
N ARG A 63 -2.66 11.57 15.34
CA ARG A 63 -2.09 10.37 15.99
C ARG A 63 -1.94 10.61 17.49
N ASP A 64 -1.36 11.74 17.88
CA ASP A 64 -1.12 12.07 19.28
C ASP A 64 -2.45 12.29 20.04
N GLU A 65 -3.44 12.89 19.38
CA GLU A 65 -4.82 13.01 19.90
C GLU A 65 -5.45 11.65 20.18
N ILE A 66 -5.36 10.70 19.23
CA ILE A 66 -5.88 9.33 19.42
C ILE A 66 -5.18 8.63 20.59
N LEU A 67 -3.85 8.74 20.69
CA LEU A 67 -3.07 8.13 21.77
C LEU A 67 -3.34 8.75 23.15
N ALA A 68 -3.65 10.05 23.20
CA ALA A 68 -4.06 10.75 24.40
C ALA A 68 -5.47 10.32 24.87
N ASN A 69 -6.36 9.98 23.94
CA ASN A 69 -7.71 9.50 24.21
C ASN A 69 -7.79 8.01 24.62
N CYS A 70 -6.67 7.26 24.54
CA CYS A 70 -6.61 5.90 25.07
C CYS A 70 -6.83 5.88 26.59
N GLN A 71 -7.66 4.96 27.06
CA GLN A 71 -8.11 4.87 28.45
C GLN A 71 -7.08 4.21 29.36
N THR A 72 -6.27 3.32 28.81
CA THR A 72 -5.25 2.57 29.55
C THR A 72 -3.91 2.62 28.83
N GLU A 73 -2.83 2.43 29.59
CA GLU A 73 -1.49 2.34 29.00
C GLU A 73 -1.35 1.11 28.07
N GLY A 74 -2.04 0.01 28.40
CA GLY A 74 -2.07 -1.17 27.54
C GLY A 74 -2.77 -0.93 26.20
N GLU A 75 -3.86 -0.16 26.17
CA GLU A 75 -4.50 0.28 24.93
C GLU A 75 -3.58 1.21 24.14
N ARG A 76 -2.92 2.17 24.82
CA ARG A 76 -2.03 3.14 24.20
C ARG A 76 -0.87 2.46 23.47
N GLN A 77 -0.23 1.47 24.08
CA GLN A 77 0.88 0.73 23.46
C GLN A 77 0.44 -0.02 22.22
N LYS A 78 -0.66 -0.79 22.30
CA LYS A 78 -1.20 -1.52 21.13
C LYS A 78 -1.67 -0.57 20.02
N THR A 79 -2.26 0.56 20.39
CA THR A 79 -2.68 1.61 19.44
C THR A 79 -1.48 2.25 18.75
N ALA A 80 -0.39 2.50 19.48
CA ALA A 80 0.84 3.03 18.92
C ALA A 80 1.48 2.06 17.89
N GLU A 81 1.41 0.75 18.13
CA GLU A 81 1.87 -0.28 17.18
C GLU A 81 0.95 -0.42 15.95
N LEU A 82 -0.35 -0.20 16.13
CA LEU A 82 -1.35 -0.20 15.05
C LEU A 82 -1.14 0.97 14.08
N ILE A 83 -0.67 2.11 14.58
CA ILE A 83 -0.46 3.34 13.80
C ILE A 83 0.98 3.36 13.27
N ARG A 84 1.15 3.08 11.98
CA ARG A 84 2.46 2.92 11.33
C ARG A 84 2.79 4.13 10.44
N PRO A 85 4.06 4.53 10.32
CA PRO A 85 4.41 5.62 9.43
C PRO A 85 4.20 5.18 7.97
N ILE A 86 3.66 6.07 7.14
CA ILE A 86 3.32 5.77 5.75
C ILE A 86 4.05 6.70 4.77
N LEU A 87 4.53 6.10 3.67
CA LEU A 87 4.98 6.82 2.49
C LEU A 87 3.95 6.63 1.36
N ARG A 88 3.58 7.74 0.71
CA ARG A 88 2.70 7.75 -0.45
C ARG A 88 3.55 7.89 -1.71
N GLY A 89 2.98 7.58 -2.86
CA GLY A 89 3.69 7.76 -4.14
C GLY A 89 4.36 9.13 -4.33
N ARG A 90 3.75 10.23 -3.86
CA ARG A 90 4.34 11.59 -3.97
C ARG A 90 5.56 11.84 -3.07
N ASP A 91 5.68 11.06 -2.00
CA ASP A 91 6.75 11.14 -1.03
C ASP A 91 8.02 10.44 -1.57
N ILE A 92 7.87 9.53 -2.54
CA ILE A 92 8.99 8.82 -3.20
C ILE A 92 9.66 9.71 -4.26
N LYS A 93 10.99 9.84 -4.15
CA LYS A 93 11.89 10.54 -5.07
C LYS A 93 12.88 9.57 -5.72
N ARG A 94 13.67 10.08 -6.66
CA ARG A 94 14.75 9.30 -7.26
C ARG A 94 15.83 9.05 -6.19
N TYR A 95 16.06 7.79 -5.85
CA TYR A 95 17.04 7.32 -4.86
C TYR A 95 16.76 7.69 -3.40
N GLY A 96 15.56 8.16 -3.07
CA GLY A 96 15.21 8.57 -1.71
C GLY A 96 13.73 8.90 -1.54
N TYR A 97 13.35 9.36 -0.35
CA TYR A 97 11.98 9.75 -0.04
C TYR A 97 11.94 10.86 1.00
N ASP A 98 10.85 11.64 0.98
CA ASP A 98 10.58 12.72 1.94
C ASP A 98 9.32 12.35 2.74
N TRP A 99 9.50 11.86 3.98
CA TRP A 99 8.35 11.51 4.81
C TRP A 99 7.60 12.76 5.27
N ALA A 100 6.30 12.81 4.97
CA ALA A 100 5.46 13.99 5.19
C ALA A 100 4.84 14.06 6.61
N GLY A 101 5.40 13.36 7.60
CA GLY A 101 4.83 13.31 8.96
C GLY A 101 3.44 12.64 9.01
N GLN A 102 3.16 11.75 8.06
CA GLN A 102 1.88 11.06 7.94
C GLN A 102 1.93 9.63 8.44
N TRP A 103 0.82 9.22 9.02
CA TRP A 103 0.66 7.93 9.67
C TRP A 103 -0.55 7.20 9.10
N LEU A 104 -0.48 5.88 9.09
CA LEU A 104 -1.52 4.98 8.68
C LEU A 104 -2.04 4.23 9.90
N ILE A 105 -3.35 4.28 10.13
CA ILE A 105 -4.03 3.37 11.04
C ILE A 105 -4.16 2.02 10.32
N TYR A 106 -3.27 1.07 10.60
CA TYR A 106 -3.15 -0.18 9.85
C TYR A 106 -4.19 -1.20 10.34
N ILE A 107 -5.43 -1.13 9.84
CA ILE A 107 -6.49 -2.08 10.25
C ILE A 107 -6.66 -3.19 9.19
N PRO A 108 -6.19 -4.43 9.46
CA PRO A 108 -6.42 -5.57 8.59
C PRO A 108 -7.88 -6.04 8.62
N TRP A 109 -8.23 -6.98 7.76
CA TRP A 109 -9.56 -7.62 7.79
C TRP A 109 -9.74 -8.40 9.09
N HIS A 110 -10.96 -8.41 9.63
CA HIS A 110 -11.35 -9.14 10.85
C HIS A 110 -10.63 -8.70 12.13
N PHE A 111 -9.96 -7.53 12.11
CA PHE A 111 -9.23 -7.02 13.26
C PHE A 111 -10.11 -6.94 14.53
N PRO A 112 -9.63 -7.39 15.70
CA PRO A 112 -8.27 -7.85 16.03
C PRO A 112 -8.02 -9.36 15.82
N TYR A 113 -8.88 -10.06 15.08
CA TYR A 113 -8.81 -11.49 14.79
C TYR A 113 -8.40 -11.79 13.34
N GLN A 114 -7.50 -10.99 12.76
CA GLN A 114 -7.08 -11.12 11.36
C GLN A 114 -6.44 -12.47 10.97
N PHE A 115 -6.07 -13.30 11.95
CA PHE A 115 -5.49 -14.63 11.77
C PHE A 115 -6.45 -15.76 12.18
N ASP A 116 -7.69 -15.44 12.54
CA ASP A 116 -8.72 -16.43 12.83
C ASP A 116 -9.37 -16.88 11.51
N GLU A 117 -8.93 -18.03 11.00
CA GLU A 117 -9.41 -18.62 9.75
C GLU A 117 -10.89 -19.04 9.81
N SER A 118 -11.50 -19.10 11.00
CA SER A 118 -12.92 -19.42 11.14
C SER A 118 -13.83 -18.25 10.77
N ILE A 119 -13.30 -17.03 10.71
CA ILE A 119 -14.07 -15.83 10.35
C ILE A 119 -14.16 -15.73 8.82
N THR A 120 -15.36 -15.92 8.31
CA THR A 120 -15.67 -15.72 6.89
C THR A 120 -16.56 -14.50 6.72
N GLY A 121 -16.00 -13.42 6.18
CA GLY A 121 -16.76 -12.19 5.93
C GLY A 121 -16.83 -11.24 7.14
N ALA A 122 -17.62 -10.17 7.01
CA ALA A 122 -17.73 -9.17 8.06
C ALA A 122 -18.27 -9.77 9.37
N SER A 123 -17.56 -9.53 10.48
CA SER A 123 -17.83 -10.17 11.76
C SER A 123 -18.22 -9.19 12.85
N GLU A 124 -19.42 -9.34 13.40
CA GLU A 124 -19.88 -8.60 14.57
C GLU A 124 -19.01 -8.89 15.80
N LYS A 125 -18.51 -10.14 15.92
CA LYS A 125 -17.57 -10.54 16.98
C LYS A 125 -16.27 -9.73 16.89
N ALA A 126 -15.75 -9.53 15.68
CA ALA A 126 -14.56 -8.71 15.46
C ALA A 126 -14.82 -7.24 15.78
N GLU A 127 -15.95 -6.67 15.33
CA GLU A 127 -16.32 -5.28 15.64
C GLU A 127 -16.47 -5.04 17.15
N LYS A 128 -17.11 -5.97 17.88
CA LYS A 128 -17.24 -5.88 19.34
C LYS A 128 -15.87 -5.91 20.02
N ALA A 129 -15.00 -6.85 19.62
CA ALA A 129 -13.64 -6.93 20.16
C ALA A 129 -12.80 -5.69 19.83
N PHE A 130 -12.94 -5.13 18.61
CA PHE A 130 -12.25 -3.90 18.22
C PHE A 130 -12.69 -2.72 19.09
N LYS A 131 -14.00 -2.56 19.32
CA LYS A 131 -14.56 -1.52 20.19
C LYS A 131 -14.08 -1.64 21.64
N GLU A 132 -13.96 -2.86 22.16
CA GLU A 132 -13.52 -3.12 23.54
C GLU A 132 -12.00 -2.95 23.72
N GLN A 133 -11.21 -3.40 22.75
CA GLN A 133 -9.74 -3.42 22.87
C GLN A 133 -9.06 -2.13 22.39
N TYR A 134 -9.69 -1.39 21.47
CA TYR A 134 -9.16 -0.16 20.87
C TYR A 134 -10.22 0.95 20.79
N PRO A 135 -10.87 1.32 21.92
CA PRO A 135 -11.97 2.28 21.91
C PRO A 135 -11.57 3.63 21.30
N ALA A 136 -10.34 4.13 21.51
CA ALA A 136 -9.90 5.39 20.91
C ALA A 136 -9.87 5.35 19.37
N VAL A 137 -9.31 4.29 18.79
CA VAL A 137 -9.23 4.11 17.33
C VAL A 137 -10.62 3.83 16.75
N TYR A 138 -11.42 3.01 17.43
CA TYR A 138 -12.79 2.71 17.02
C TYR A 138 -13.63 3.99 16.93
N ASN A 139 -13.54 4.87 17.93
CA ASN A 139 -14.26 6.14 17.94
C ASN A 139 -13.83 7.06 16.79
N HIS A 140 -12.52 7.17 16.52
CA HIS A 140 -12.02 7.89 15.34
C HIS A 140 -12.60 7.32 14.04
N MET A 141 -12.60 5.98 13.87
CA MET A 141 -13.17 5.35 12.69
C MET A 141 -14.68 5.58 12.57
N LEU A 142 -15.38 5.67 13.70
CA LEU A 142 -16.83 5.89 13.75
C LEU A 142 -17.25 7.23 13.13
N GLU A 143 -16.41 8.26 13.24
CA GLU A 143 -16.62 9.57 12.58
C GLU A 143 -16.75 9.42 11.06
N TYR A 144 -16.13 8.38 10.49
CA TYR A 144 -16.13 8.08 9.05
C TYR A 144 -17.00 6.88 8.68
N LYS A 145 -17.85 6.38 9.58
CA LYS A 145 -18.64 5.14 9.34
C LYS A 145 -19.50 5.22 8.07
N GLU A 146 -20.17 6.34 7.85
CA GLU A 146 -21.02 6.54 6.67
C GLU A 146 -20.24 6.42 5.34
N PRO A 147 -19.17 7.22 5.07
CA PRO A 147 -18.39 7.07 3.85
C PRO A 147 -17.69 5.71 3.76
N LEU A 148 -17.19 5.18 4.88
CA LEU A 148 -16.53 3.88 4.92
C LEU A 148 -17.47 2.71 4.60
N SER A 149 -18.75 2.79 4.99
CA SER A 149 -19.73 1.75 4.70
C SER A 149 -20.23 1.82 3.24
N LYS A 150 -20.16 3.00 2.62
CA LYS A 150 -20.63 3.24 1.24
C LYS A 150 -19.57 3.03 0.16
N ARG A 151 -18.29 2.84 0.53
CA ARG A 151 -17.24 2.43 -0.41
C ARG A 151 -17.53 1.02 -0.93
N ASN A 152 -16.69 0.52 -1.86
CA ASN A 152 -16.83 -0.75 -2.58
C ASN A 152 -17.94 -1.69 -2.05
N LYS A 153 -19.17 -1.47 -2.55
CA LYS A 153 -20.39 -2.10 -2.01
C LYS A 153 -20.43 -3.62 -2.23
N ALA A 154 -19.59 -4.13 -3.12
CA ALA A 154 -19.48 -5.56 -3.39
C ALA A 154 -18.64 -6.30 -2.34
N GLU A 155 -17.86 -5.60 -1.52
CA GLU A 155 -16.95 -6.23 -0.54
C GLU A 155 -17.10 -5.69 0.87
N THR A 156 -17.34 -4.39 1.06
CA THR A 156 -17.38 -3.78 2.39
C THR A 156 -18.66 -4.20 3.13
N GLY A 157 -18.52 -4.70 4.36
CA GLY A 157 -19.62 -5.28 5.12
C GLY A 157 -20.02 -6.70 4.66
N ILE A 158 -19.33 -7.25 3.65
CA ILE A 158 -19.56 -8.60 3.13
C ILE A 158 -18.32 -9.46 3.38
N ARG A 159 -17.18 -9.05 2.83
CA ARG A 159 -15.89 -9.76 2.93
C ARG A 159 -15.08 -9.32 4.15
N TYR A 160 -15.24 -8.08 4.58
CA TYR A 160 -14.53 -7.47 5.71
C TYR A 160 -15.36 -6.34 6.31
N GLU A 161 -15.04 -5.95 7.53
CA GLU A 161 -15.77 -4.97 8.32
C GLU A 161 -15.61 -3.55 7.77
N TRP A 162 -16.60 -2.70 8.00
CA TRP A 162 -16.63 -1.34 7.45
C TRP A 162 -15.41 -0.49 7.85
N TYR A 163 -14.77 -0.79 8.99
CA TYR A 163 -13.59 -0.09 9.50
C TYR A 163 -12.24 -0.64 9.01
N ALA A 164 -12.20 -1.77 8.29
CA ALA A 164 -10.95 -2.38 7.84
C ALA A 164 -10.42 -1.73 6.54
N MET A 165 -9.12 -1.82 6.25
CA MET A 165 -8.59 -1.38 4.95
C MET A 165 -9.11 -2.29 3.82
N GLN A 166 -9.33 -1.73 2.62
CA GLN A 166 -9.80 -2.53 1.48
C GLN A 166 -8.80 -3.63 1.07
N ARG A 167 -7.49 -3.38 1.13
CA ARG A 167 -6.44 -4.41 0.99
C ARG A 167 -5.27 -4.08 1.92
N TRP A 168 -4.93 -5.00 2.80
CA TRP A 168 -3.86 -4.83 3.80
C TRP A 168 -2.57 -5.61 3.46
N GLY A 169 -2.59 -6.48 2.45
CA GLY A 169 -1.42 -7.27 2.07
C GLY A 169 -1.28 -8.58 2.86
N ALA A 170 -2.38 -9.29 3.11
CA ALA A 170 -2.46 -10.47 3.98
C ALA A 170 -1.33 -11.52 3.82
N LYS A 171 -0.78 -11.69 2.60
CA LYS A 171 0.29 -12.67 2.32
C LYS A 171 1.72 -12.14 2.55
N TYR A 172 1.90 -10.83 2.62
CA TYR A 172 3.21 -10.16 2.60
C TYR A 172 3.26 -8.98 3.59
N TRP A 173 2.36 -8.93 4.57
CA TRP A 173 2.25 -7.80 5.48
C TRP A 173 3.52 -7.58 6.32
N GLU A 174 4.27 -8.65 6.60
CA GLU A 174 5.56 -8.62 7.28
C GLU A 174 6.66 -7.99 6.43
N ASP A 175 6.54 -8.08 5.09
CA ASP A 175 7.54 -7.52 4.18
C ASP A 175 7.55 -6.00 4.22
N PHE A 176 6.45 -5.35 4.65
CA PHE A 176 6.46 -3.91 4.95
C PHE A 176 7.42 -3.52 6.08
N SER A 177 7.82 -4.47 6.94
CA SER A 177 8.78 -4.26 8.03
C SER A 177 10.19 -4.76 7.69
N LYS A 178 10.42 -5.20 6.46
CA LYS A 178 11.75 -5.59 5.97
C LYS A 178 12.34 -4.46 5.11
N PRO A 179 13.68 -4.40 4.97
CA PRO A 179 14.29 -3.52 3.99
C PRO A 179 13.82 -3.87 2.57
N LYS A 180 13.42 -2.85 1.80
CA LYS A 180 12.73 -3.05 0.51
C LYS A 180 13.01 -1.93 -0.49
N ILE A 181 12.88 -2.25 -1.78
CA ILE A 181 12.93 -1.26 -2.86
C ILE A 181 11.51 -0.80 -3.15
N VAL A 182 11.26 0.48 -3.01
CA VAL A 182 9.96 1.09 -3.28
C VAL A 182 9.97 1.69 -4.67
N TRP A 183 8.98 1.35 -5.48
CA TRP A 183 8.78 1.91 -6.81
C TRP A 183 7.48 2.70 -6.90
N LYS A 184 7.56 3.98 -7.26
CA LYS A 184 6.40 4.84 -7.52
C LYS A 184 5.77 4.52 -8.88
N ILE A 185 4.47 4.21 -8.88
CA ILE A 185 3.76 3.79 -10.11
C ILE A 185 3.17 4.96 -10.90
N ILE A 186 2.84 6.06 -10.22
CA ILE A 186 2.17 7.22 -10.84
C ILE A 186 3.18 8.32 -11.07
N GLY A 187 3.48 8.63 -12.34
CA GLY A 187 4.32 9.76 -12.70
C GLY A 187 4.91 9.61 -14.10
N ASN A 188 5.51 10.70 -14.57
CA ASN A 188 6.26 10.75 -15.83
C ASN A 188 7.74 10.39 -15.67
N GLN A 189 8.20 10.15 -14.44
CA GLN A 189 9.56 9.76 -14.13
C GLN A 189 9.54 8.53 -13.24
N MET A 190 10.41 7.56 -13.56
CA MET A 190 10.66 6.42 -12.69
C MET A 190 11.36 6.89 -11.42
N ALA A 191 10.77 6.59 -10.28
CA ALA A 191 11.34 6.88 -8.97
C ALA A 191 11.38 5.60 -8.15
N PHE A 192 12.59 5.21 -7.78
CA PHE A 192 12.89 4.10 -6.89
C PHE A 192 13.59 4.62 -5.65
N ALA A 193 13.23 4.10 -4.49
CA ALA A 193 13.87 4.41 -3.22
C ALA A 193 14.14 3.13 -2.43
N TYR A 194 15.15 3.14 -1.59
CA TYR A 194 15.41 2.06 -0.64
C TYR A 194 14.86 2.45 0.72
N ASP A 195 13.94 1.64 1.25
CA ASP A 195 13.39 1.82 2.59
C ASP A 195 13.98 0.80 3.57
N ALA A 196 14.68 1.28 4.60
CA ALA A 196 15.16 0.49 5.73
C ALA A 196 14.47 0.85 7.06
N ASN A 197 13.47 1.74 7.03
CA ASN A 197 12.83 2.34 8.21
C ASN A 197 11.38 1.85 8.43
N ASN A 198 11.03 0.70 7.85
CA ASN A 198 9.74 0.01 8.06
C ASN A 198 8.50 0.83 7.69
N TYR A 199 8.62 1.72 6.69
CA TYR A 199 7.48 2.48 6.22
C TYR A 199 6.50 1.57 5.47
N VAL A 200 5.22 1.74 5.78
CA VAL A 200 4.15 1.16 4.95
C VAL A 200 4.00 2.02 3.71
N MET A 201 3.69 1.41 2.57
CA MET A 201 3.45 2.13 1.32
C MET A 201 1.96 2.09 0.97
N ASN A 202 1.43 3.19 0.46
CA ASN A 202 0.11 3.15 -0.17
C ASN A 202 0.17 2.48 -1.55
N ASN A 203 -1.00 2.21 -2.10
CA ASN A 203 -1.17 1.54 -3.38
C ASN A 203 -0.64 2.29 -4.62
N ALA A 204 -0.03 3.46 -4.45
CA ALA A 204 0.68 4.20 -5.50
C ALA A 204 2.16 3.78 -5.59
N CYS A 205 2.58 2.80 -4.78
CA CYS A 205 3.89 2.19 -4.85
C CYS A 205 3.80 0.66 -4.94
N TYR A 206 4.84 0.06 -5.51
CA TYR A 206 5.20 -1.35 -5.30
C TYR A 206 6.41 -1.42 -4.36
N ILE A 207 6.53 -2.55 -3.65
CA ILE A 207 7.65 -2.92 -2.80
C ILE A 207 8.21 -4.30 -3.18
#